data_AF-A0A354P7D2-F1
#
_entry.id   AF-A0A354P7D2-F1
#
_cell.length_a   1.000
_cell.length_b   1.000
_cell.length_c   1.000
_cell.angle_alpha   90.00
_cell.angle_beta   90.00
_cell.angle_gamma   90.00
#
_symmetry.space_group_name_H-M   'P 1'
#
loop_
_entity.id
_entity.type
_entity.pdbx_description
1 polymer ?
#
loop_
_entity_poly.entity_id
_entity_poly.type
_entity_poly.pdbx_seq_one_letter_code
_entity_poly.pdbx_strand_id
1 'polypeptide(L)'
;MYVNGREVLRGDDWAKPQAVALHTLLKKGDNDFVIAATNAGNSPNPAALFFEARLVLQDGTEMTIASDESWQFSAKLPAGREGRLGAVGDPWQPVTIVPALNVWASAVESAAPQLLAQAVSGNIPMVRASLLKNDFLMKSLGRPMREQIVSMRPSELTTLEAIDLYNGKSLADAISRGGENLSSRTWEHPDDLIRYIYRFALSRDPLENELATVRDYFSTPATATEVADVLWAIMMTPDFMIVR
;
A
#
# COMPACT_ATOMS: atom_id res chain seq x y z
N MET A 1 11.06 -4.33 13.40
CA MET A 1 10.17 -3.96 14.51
C MET A 1 9.43 -5.20 14.99
N TYR A 2 9.35 -5.32 16.30
CA TYR A 2 8.69 -6.40 17.00
C TYR A 2 7.59 -5.81 17.88
N VAL A 3 6.43 -6.46 17.89
CA VAL A 3 5.33 -6.15 18.82
C VAL A 3 5.06 -7.43 19.61
N ASN A 4 5.12 -7.34 20.93
CA ASN A 4 4.97 -8.50 21.82
C ASN A 4 5.90 -9.67 21.44
N GLY A 5 7.13 -9.36 21.03
CA GLY A 5 8.15 -10.33 20.62
C GLY A 5 7.99 -10.94 19.23
N ARG A 6 6.92 -10.64 18.49
CA ARG A 6 6.72 -11.09 17.10
C ARG A 6 7.22 -10.03 16.13
N GLU A 7 8.01 -10.42 15.13
CA GLU A 7 8.40 -9.53 14.03
C GLU A 7 7.18 -9.17 13.18
N VAL A 8 6.96 -7.88 12.98
CA VAL A 8 5.77 -7.35 12.27
C VAL A 8 6.12 -6.45 11.10
N LEU A 9 7.34 -5.90 11.09
CA LEU A 9 7.80 -5.00 10.04
C LEU A 9 9.32 -4.99 9.98
N ARG A 10 9.89 -4.99 8.77
CA ARG A 10 11.33 -4.88 8.53
C ARG A 10 11.58 -4.01 7.31
N GLY A 11 12.51 -3.07 7.46
CA GLY A 11 12.97 -2.20 6.39
C GLY A 11 14.47 -1.95 6.51
N ASP A 12 15.08 -1.58 5.39
CA ASP A 12 16.51 -1.32 5.22
C ASP A 12 16.81 0.02 4.54
N ASP A 13 15.77 0.78 4.15
CA ASP A 13 15.87 2.05 3.45
C ASP A 13 15.17 3.16 4.25
N TRP A 14 15.96 4.07 4.85
CA TRP A 14 15.45 5.17 5.66
C TRP A 14 14.59 6.16 4.84
N ALA A 15 14.78 6.22 3.51
CA ALA A 15 14.02 7.11 2.64
C ALA A 15 12.61 6.57 2.33
N LYS A 16 12.30 5.35 2.76
CA LYS A 16 10.99 4.70 2.59
C LYS A 16 10.41 4.31 3.95
N PRO A 17 9.84 5.27 4.70
CA PRO A 17 9.08 4.95 5.91
C PRO A 17 8.02 3.88 5.61
N GLN A 18 7.76 3.02 6.60
CA GLN A 18 6.80 1.94 6.48
C GLN A 18 5.81 2.01 7.64
N ALA A 19 4.58 1.54 7.42
CA ALA A 19 3.57 1.44 8.47
C ALA A 19 2.89 0.06 8.44
N VAL A 20 2.40 -0.37 9.59
CA VAL A 20 1.65 -1.61 9.76
C VAL A 20 0.47 -1.36 10.69
N ALA A 21 -0.67 -2.01 10.42
CA ALA A 21 -1.85 -1.90 11.27
C ALA A 21 -1.64 -2.69 12.58
N LEU A 22 -1.86 -2.05 13.73
CA LEU A 22 -1.58 -2.65 15.05
C LEU A 22 -2.77 -3.43 15.65
N HIS A 23 -3.98 -3.29 15.11
CA HIS A 23 -5.23 -3.79 15.73
C HIS A 23 -5.25 -5.31 16.03
N THR A 24 -4.57 -6.14 15.24
CA THR A 24 -4.45 -7.60 15.47
C THR A 24 -3.17 -8.01 16.20
N LEU A 25 -2.28 -7.05 16.49
CA LEU A 25 -0.95 -7.29 17.05
C LEU A 25 -0.89 -6.95 18.55
N LEU A 26 -1.83 -6.12 19.02
CA LEU A 26 -1.92 -5.72 20.41
C LEU A 26 -2.75 -6.71 21.23
N LYS A 27 -2.37 -6.85 22.50
CA LYS A 27 -3.13 -7.58 23.52
C LYS A 27 -3.71 -6.60 24.54
N LYS A 28 -4.72 -7.04 25.30
CA LYS A 28 -5.26 -6.24 26.41
C LYS A 28 -4.18 -6.05 27.48
N GLY A 29 -3.98 -4.80 27.93
CA GLY A 29 -2.98 -4.45 28.94
C GLY A 29 -1.64 -4.05 28.31
N ASP A 30 -0.55 -4.46 28.96
CA ASP A 30 0.80 -4.04 28.57
C ASP A 30 1.21 -4.64 27.22
N ASN A 31 1.85 -3.83 26.38
CA ASN A 31 2.34 -4.23 25.07
C ASN A 31 3.78 -3.76 24.90
N ASP A 32 4.64 -4.64 24.37
CA ASP A 32 6.03 -4.31 24.15
C ASP A 32 6.29 -3.96 22.69
N PHE A 33 6.88 -2.79 22.45
CA PHE A 33 7.39 -2.38 21.15
C PHE A 33 8.92 -2.42 21.19
N VAL A 34 9.53 -3.25 20.34
CA VAL A 34 10.99 -3.32 20.24
C VAL A 34 11.42 -3.11 18.80
N ILE A 35 12.35 -2.19 18.57
CA ILE A 35 12.86 -1.89 17.24
C ILE A 35 14.35 -2.20 17.20
N ALA A 36 14.71 -3.23 16.44
CA ALA A 36 16.09 -3.49 16.06
C ALA A 36 16.47 -2.51 14.94
N ALA A 37 17.30 -1.52 15.28
CA ALA A 37 17.87 -0.58 14.31
C ALA A 37 19.37 -0.87 14.17
N THR A 38 19.89 -0.77 12.94
CA THR A 38 21.30 -0.95 12.64
C THR A 38 21.78 0.26 11.86
N ASN A 39 22.84 0.90 12.34
CA ASN A 39 23.51 1.92 11.55
C ASN A 39 24.27 1.26 10.40
N ALA A 40 23.86 1.50 9.17
CA ALA A 40 24.46 0.91 7.98
C ALA A 40 25.64 1.78 7.48
N GLY A 41 26.64 1.16 6.85
CA GLY A 41 27.81 1.86 6.28
C GLY A 41 29.12 1.50 6.96
N ASN A 42 30.23 1.74 6.25
CA ASN A 42 31.59 1.38 6.70
C ASN A 42 32.41 2.59 7.17
N SER A 43 31.80 3.76 7.26
CA SER A 43 32.41 5.01 7.70
C SER A 43 31.49 5.73 8.70
N PRO A 44 32.02 6.65 9.52
CA PRO A 44 31.19 7.43 10.44
C PRO A 44 30.08 8.17 9.70
N ASN A 45 28.83 7.91 10.07
CA ASN A 45 27.66 8.57 9.52
C ASN A 45 26.58 8.77 10.60
N PRO A 46 25.63 9.69 10.36
CA PRO A 46 24.52 9.92 11.27
C PRO A 46 23.55 8.74 11.31
N ALA A 47 23.07 8.39 12.51
CA ALA A 47 22.05 7.37 12.71
C ALA A 47 20.96 7.88 13.64
N ALA A 48 19.71 7.57 13.30
CA ALA A 48 18.55 7.88 14.09
C ALA A 48 17.47 6.80 13.87
N LEU A 49 16.55 6.70 14.82
CA LEU A 49 15.34 5.92 14.69
C LEU A 49 14.14 6.85 14.87
N PHE A 50 13.17 6.74 13.98
CA PHE A 50 11.87 7.38 14.11
C PHE A 50 10.79 6.30 14.26
N PHE A 51 9.88 6.49 15.20
CA PHE A 51 8.70 5.66 15.37
C PHE A 51 7.52 6.53 15.80
N GLU A 52 6.36 6.29 15.22
CA GLU A 52 5.09 6.84 15.67
C GLU A 52 3.98 5.81 15.46
N ALA A 53 3.20 5.57 16.50
CA ALA A 53 1.99 4.78 16.46
C ALA A 53 0.82 5.62 16.97
N ARG A 54 -0.31 5.55 16.27
CA ARG A 54 -1.58 6.17 16.66
C ARG A 54 -2.60 5.09 16.94
N LEU A 55 -3.23 5.16 18.09
CA LEU A 55 -4.19 4.19 18.60
C LEU A 55 -5.51 4.91 18.87
N VAL A 56 -6.62 4.25 18.53
CA VAL A 56 -7.95 4.64 18.98
C VAL A 56 -8.45 3.53 19.88
N LEU A 57 -8.63 3.82 21.17
CA LEU A 57 -9.12 2.86 22.15
C LEU A 57 -10.63 2.64 21.99
N GLN A 58 -11.15 1.60 22.64
CA GLN A 58 -12.57 1.22 22.53
C GLN A 58 -13.53 2.32 23.01
N ASP A 59 -13.09 3.17 23.94
CA ASP A 59 -13.84 4.32 24.44
C ASP A 59 -13.73 5.56 23.54
N GLY A 60 -13.02 5.45 22.41
CA GLY A 60 -12.79 6.55 21.46
C GLY A 60 -11.57 7.41 21.80
N THR A 61 -10.85 7.14 22.88
CA THR A 61 -9.64 7.88 23.24
C THR A 61 -8.55 7.67 22.21
N GLU A 62 -8.02 8.76 21.67
CA GLU A 62 -6.84 8.73 20.80
C GLU A 62 -5.57 8.76 21.65
N MET A 63 -4.61 7.90 21.33
CA MET A 63 -3.31 7.80 21.98
C MET A 63 -2.22 7.77 20.93
N THR A 64 -1.17 8.56 21.13
CA THR A 64 0.04 8.56 20.30
C THR A 64 1.21 8.03 21.10
N ILE A 65 1.94 7.08 20.53
CA ILE A 65 3.20 6.55 21.07
C ILE A 65 4.28 6.90 20.05
N ALA A 66 5.19 7.80 20.41
CA ALA A 66 6.28 8.22 19.53
C ALA A 66 7.63 7.87 20.14
N SER A 67 8.66 7.76 19.31
CA SER A 67 10.05 7.70 19.77
C SER A 67 10.42 9.01 20.46
N ASP A 68 10.69 8.95 21.76
CA ASP A 68 11.03 10.09 22.61
C ASP A 68 12.00 9.69 23.73
N GLU A 69 12.24 10.58 24.69
CA GLU A 69 13.18 10.40 25.81
C GLU A 69 12.77 9.31 26.82
N SER A 70 11.52 8.82 26.77
CA SER A 70 11.07 7.72 27.61
C SER A 70 11.57 6.36 27.12
N TRP A 71 12.05 6.28 25.88
CA TRP A 71 12.56 5.03 25.31
C TRP A 71 13.91 4.65 25.91
N GLN A 72 14.19 3.35 25.87
CA GLN A 72 15.47 2.80 26.24
C GLN A 72 16.07 2.03 25.06
N PHE A 73 17.40 1.89 25.03
CA PHE A 73 18.10 1.07 24.06
C PHE A 73 19.03 0.06 24.72
N SER A 74 19.30 -1.04 24.02
CA SER A 74 20.34 -2.00 24.35
C SER A 74 21.20 -2.25 23.11
N ALA A 75 22.52 -2.26 23.29
CA ALA A 75 23.46 -2.47 22.19
C ALA A 75 23.50 -3.94 21.70
N LYS A 76 22.87 -4.87 22.43
CA LYS A 76 22.87 -6.30 22.11
C LYS A 76 21.49 -6.72 21.63
N LEU A 77 21.41 -7.11 20.36
CA LEU A 77 20.24 -7.79 19.84
C LEU A 77 20.45 -9.32 19.96
N PRO A 78 19.66 -10.02 20.80
CA PRO A 78 19.76 -11.48 20.91
C PRO A 78 19.31 -12.16 19.62
N ALA A 79 19.92 -13.32 19.30
CA ALA A 79 19.49 -14.14 18.18
C ALA A 79 18.05 -14.64 18.41
N GLY A 80 17.13 -14.18 17.58
CA GLY A 80 15.76 -14.69 17.52
C GLY A 80 15.68 -16.08 16.87
N ARG A 81 14.53 -16.72 16.99
CA ARG A 81 14.17 -17.91 16.19
C ARG A 81 12.82 -17.68 15.54
N GLU A 82 12.69 -18.04 14.26
CA GLU A 82 11.41 -18.04 13.53
C GLU A 82 10.62 -16.72 13.64
N GLY A 83 11.28 -15.58 13.44
CA GLY A 83 10.63 -14.26 13.50
C GLY A 83 10.20 -13.82 14.90
N ARG A 84 10.70 -14.49 15.95
CA ARG A 84 10.53 -14.05 17.35
C ARG A 84 11.79 -13.42 17.90
N LEU A 85 11.60 -12.36 18.66
CA LEU A 85 12.67 -11.69 19.40
C LEU A 85 13.14 -12.61 20.54
N GLY A 86 14.46 -12.79 20.66
CA GLY A 86 15.05 -13.41 21.85
C GLY A 86 14.91 -12.50 23.07
N ALA A 87 15.11 -13.02 24.28
CA ALA A 87 15.06 -12.18 25.49
C ALA A 87 16.16 -11.11 25.43
N VAL A 88 15.78 -9.84 25.34
CA VAL A 88 16.72 -8.71 25.38
C VAL A 88 17.15 -8.53 26.82
N GLY A 89 18.32 -9.06 27.16
CA GLY A 89 18.89 -8.94 28.50
C GLY A 89 19.34 -7.52 28.82
N ASP A 90 19.32 -7.19 30.10
CA ASP A 90 19.89 -5.97 30.66
C ASP A 90 21.40 -5.82 30.35
N PRO A 91 21.92 -4.58 30.29
CA PRO A 91 21.24 -3.34 30.68
C PRO A 91 20.60 -2.59 29.52
N TRP A 92 19.37 -2.13 29.75
CA TRP A 92 18.74 -1.05 28.98
C TRP A 92 19.23 0.32 29.45
N GLN A 93 19.53 1.22 28.52
CA GLN A 93 20.03 2.56 28.79
C GLN A 93 19.07 3.61 28.19
N PRO A 94 18.91 4.79 28.80
CA PRO A 94 18.11 5.87 28.23
C PRO A 94 18.59 6.23 26.82
N VAL A 95 17.67 6.50 25.88
CA VAL A 95 18.04 6.96 24.54
C VAL A 95 18.58 8.38 24.55
N THR A 96 19.37 8.71 23.53
CA THR A 96 19.80 10.09 23.26
C THR A 96 18.95 10.67 22.14
N ILE A 97 18.29 11.80 22.39
CA ILE A 97 17.58 12.54 21.35
C ILE A 97 18.60 13.24 20.45
N VAL A 98 18.53 12.92 19.16
CA VAL A 98 19.35 13.55 18.12
C VAL A 98 18.50 14.56 17.33
N PRO A 99 19.05 15.73 16.96
CA PRO A 99 18.34 16.66 16.08
C PRO A 99 17.97 16.00 14.75
N ALA A 100 16.75 16.20 14.30
CA ALA A 100 16.29 15.70 13.00
C ALA A 100 17.02 16.43 11.87
N LEU A 101 17.71 15.68 11.00
CA LEU A 101 18.24 16.22 9.77
C LEU A 101 17.08 16.50 8.80
N ASN A 102 17.16 17.61 8.05
CA ASN A 102 16.11 18.00 7.10
C ASN A 102 15.76 16.91 6.08
N VAL A 103 16.76 16.13 5.64
CA VAL A 103 16.55 15.02 4.70
C VAL A 103 15.71 13.90 5.29
N TRP A 104 15.84 13.63 6.58
CA TRP A 104 15.03 12.64 7.28
C TRP A 104 13.63 13.16 7.54
N ALA A 105 13.51 14.41 7.99
CA ALA A 105 12.21 15.06 8.21
C ALA A 105 11.37 15.06 6.93
N SER A 106 11.95 15.45 5.79
CA SER A 106 11.24 15.48 4.51
C SER A 106 10.77 14.09 4.04
N ALA A 107 11.58 13.03 4.25
CA ALA A 107 11.19 11.66 3.93
C ALA A 107 10.00 11.19 4.80
N VAL A 108 10.01 11.52 6.10
CA VAL A 108 8.90 11.19 7.01
C VAL A 108 7.66 12.02 6.68
N GLU A 109 7.76 13.34 6.55
CA GLU A 109 6.62 14.24 6.31
C GLU A 109 5.88 13.95 5.00
N SER A 110 6.60 13.54 3.95
CA SER A 110 6.01 13.22 2.65
C SER A 110 5.21 11.91 2.64
N ALA A 111 5.59 10.93 3.49
CA ALA A 111 5.00 9.59 3.47
C ALA A 111 4.12 9.28 4.70
N ALA A 112 4.51 9.73 5.89
CA ALA A 112 3.89 9.33 7.16
C ALA A 112 2.39 9.66 7.26
N PRO A 113 1.87 10.83 6.83
CA PRO A 113 0.44 11.09 6.90
C PRO A 113 -0.39 10.08 6.08
N GLN A 114 0.07 9.74 4.87
CA GLN A 114 -0.61 8.78 4.01
C GLN A 114 -0.48 7.35 4.56
N LEU A 115 0.70 6.97 5.04
CA LEU A 115 0.96 5.64 5.61
C LEU A 115 0.17 5.41 6.91
N LEU A 116 0.14 6.39 7.81
CA LEU A 116 -0.64 6.32 9.04
C LEU A 116 -2.13 6.32 8.73
N ALA A 117 -2.59 7.13 7.78
CA ALA A 117 -3.95 7.05 7.28
C ALA A 117 -4.22 5.63 6.78
N GLN A 118 -3.45 5.09 5.84
CA GLN A 118 -3.63 3.73 5.31
C GLN A 118 -3.61 2.63 6.39
N ALA A 119 -2.74 2.74 7.39
CA ALA A 119 -2.59 1.75 8.46
C ALA A 119 -3.75 1.78 9.48
N VAL A 120 -4.27 2.97 9.81
CA VAL A 120 -5.57 3.12 10.51
C VAL A 120 -6.70 2.58 9.63
N SER A 121 -6.50 2.69 8.32
CA SER A 121 -7.47 2.44 7.28
C SER A 121 -7.37 1.06 6.63
N GLY A 122 -6.91 0.05 7.39
CA GLY A 122 -7.45 -1.29 7.19
C GLY A 122 -8.99 -1.29 7.11
N ASN A 123 -9.62 -0.20 7.55
CA ASN A 123 -10.99 0.20 7.29
C ASN A 123 -11.15 1.69 6.86
N ILE A 124 -10.46 2.23 5.83
CA ILE A 124 -11.01 3.40 5.12
C ILE A 124 -12.25 2.86 4.44
N PRO A 125 -13.45 3.35 4.77
CA PRO A 125 -14.61 3.02 3.97
C PRO A 125 -14.30 3.50 2.55
N MET A 126 -14.45 2.61 1.57
CA MET A 126 -14.28 2.94 0.15
C MET A 126 -15.02 4.26 -0.14
N VAL A 127 -14.26 5.35 -0.29
CA VAL A 127 -14.85 6.65 -0.58
C VAL A 127 -15.21 6.62 -2.05
N ARG A 128 -16.51 6.73 -2.35
CA ARG A 128 -16.97 6.77 -3.73
C ARG A 128 -16.25 7.90 -4.46
N ALA A 129 -15.67 7.62 -5.62
CA ALA A 129 -14.95 8.60 -6.41
C ALA A 129 -15.81 9.86 -6.72
N SER A 130 -17.14 9.71 -6.74
CA SER A 130 -18.10 10.82 -6.87
C SER A 130 -17.96 11.91 -5.79
N LEU A 131 -17.50 11.56 -4.58
CA LEU A 131 -17.32 12.48 -3.46
C LEU A 131 -15.96 13.19 -3.50
N LEU A 132 -14.99 12.63 -4.22
CA LEU A 132 -13.67 13.21 -4.38
C LEU A 132 -13.69 14.39 -5.37
N LYS A 133 -12.73 15.30 -5.22
CA LYS A 133 -12.44 16.34 -6.21
C LYS A 133 -12.11 15.66 -7.55
N ASN A 134 -12.54 16.29 -8.63
CA ASN A 134 -12.32 15.74 -9.96
C ASN A 134 -10.81 15.72 -10.24
N ASP A 135 -10.27 14.54 -10.54
CA ASP A 135 -8.89 14.38 -10.99
C ASP A 135 -8.84 14.31 -12.53
N PHE A 136 -7.62 14.25 -13.07
CA PHE A 136 -7.40 14.21 -14.51
C PHE A 136 -8.00 12.96 -15.17
N LEU A 137 -7.91 11.78 -14.53
CA LEU A 137 -8.46 10.55 -15.08
C LEU A 137 -9.99 10.61 -15.13
N MET A 138 -10.62 11.10 -14.07
CA MET A 138 -12.07 11.29 -14.03
C MET A 138 -12.54 12.28 -15.08
N LYS A 139 -11.78 13.35 -15.33
CA LYS A 139 -12.03 14.29 -16.44
C LYS A 139 -11.97 13.58 -17.79
N SER A 140 -10.91 12.81 -18.06
CA SER A 140 -10.77 12.05 -19.31
C SER A 140 -11.85 10.99 -19.49
N LEU A 141 -12.41 10.45 -18.41
CA LEU A 141 -13.58 9.55 -18.44
C LEU A 141 -14.93 10.31 -18.55
N GLY A 142 -14.89 11.61 -18.86
CA GLY A 142 -16.07 12.42 -19.16
C GLY A 142 -16.76 13.03 -17.94
N ARG A 143 -16.11 13.09 -16.76
CA ARG A 143 -16.65 13.81 -15.60
C ARG A 143 -16.49 15.32 -15.79
N PRO A 144 -17.59 16.09 -15.92
CA PRO A 144 -17.50 17.55 -16.05
C PRO A 144 -16.96 18.17 -14.77
N MET A 145 -16.33 19.34 -14.91
CA MET A 145 -15.94 20.13 -13.75
C MET A 145 -17.18 20.71 -13.05
N ARG A 146 -17.12 20.85 -11.71
CA ARG A 146 -18.30 21.18 -10.89
C ARG A 146 -18.86 22.57 -11.19
N GLU A 147 -18.05 23.46 -11.73
CA GLU A 147 -18.37 24.81 -12.15
C GLU A 147 -18.98 24.90 -13.57
N GLN A 148 -18.94 23.80 -14.34
CA GLN A 148 -19.44 23.78 -15.72
C GLN A 148 -20.83 23.13 -15.79
N ILE A 149 -21.82 23.90 -16.20
CA ILE A 149 -23.15 23.38 -16.53
C ILE A 149 -23.11 22.82 -17.95
N VAL A 150 -23.36 21.53 -18.10
CA VAL A 150 -23.48 20.85 -19.40
C VAL A 150 -24.92 20.40 -19.61
N SER A 151 -25.51 20.77 -20.75
CA SER A 151 -26.87 20.38 -21.13
C SER A 151 -26.95 18.95 -21.68
N MET A 152 -25.83 18.42 -22.19
CA MET A 152 -25.69 17.09 -22.77
C MET A 152 -24.32 16.51 -22.40
N ARG A 153 -24.23 15.19 -22.27
CA ARG A 153 -22.94 14.49 -22.18
C ARG A 153 -22.41 14.20 -23.60
N PRO A 154 -21.21 14.67 -23.97
CA PRO A 154 -20.59 14.28 -25.23
C PRO A 154 -20.41 12.76 -25.30
N SER A 155 -20.71 12.16 -26.45
CA SER A 155 -20.53 10.71 -26.68
C SER A 155 -19.11 10.35 -27.12
N GLU A 156 -18.31 11.34 -27.50
CA GLU A 156 -16.95 11.16 -28.01
C GLU A 156 -15.94 11.86 -27.10
N LEU A 157 -14.77 11.23 -26.95
CA LEU A 157 -13.63 11.82 -26.25
C LEU A 157 -13.02 12.93 -27.09
N THR A 158 -12.63 14.03 -26.45
CA THR A 158 -11.79 15.03 -27.12
C THR A 158 -10.39 14.47 -27.39
N THR A 159 -9.67 15.05 -28.36
CA THR A 159 -8.30 14.63 -28.67
C THR A 159 -7.37 14.72 -27.45
N LEU A 160 -7.54 15.75 -26.61
CA LEU A 160 -6.76 15.90 -25.38
C LEU A 160 -7.07 14.76 -24.40
N GLU A 161 -8.34 14.45 -24.17
CA GLU A 161 -8.75 13.37 -23.26
C GLU A 161 -8.29 12.00 -23.76
N ALA A 162 -8.29 11.77 -25.08
CA ALA A 162 -7.77 10.56 -25.69
C ALA A 162 -6.24 10.42 -25.52
N ILE A 163 -5.48 11.50 -25.74
CA ILE A 163 -4.04 11.53 -25.49
C ILE A 163 -3.74 11.30 -24.00
N ASP A 164 -4.54 11.91 -23.12
CA ASP A 164 -4.40 11.76 -21.67
C ASP A 164 -4.72 10.34 -21.22
N LEU A 165 -5.73 9.68 -21.79
CA LEU A 165 -6.05 8.29 -21.46
C LEU A 165 -4.96 7.33 -21.95
N TYR A 166 -4.36 7.61 -23.11
CA TYR A 166 -3.30 6.80 -23.69
C TYR A 166 -1.96 6.93 -22.93
N ASN A 167 -1.62 8.14 -22.50
CA ASN A 167 -0.33 8.44 -21.83
C ASN A 167 -0.46 8.61 -20.30
N GLY A 168 -1.66 8.41 -19.74
CA GLY A 168 -1.98 8.75 -18.37
C GLY A 168 -1.25 7.89 -17.36
N LYS A 169 -0.24 8.45 -16.70
CA LYS A 169 0.53 7.77 -15.62
C LYS A 169 -0.38 7.20 -14.53
N SER A 170 -1.45 7.92 -14.16
CA SER A 170 -2.37 7.47 -13.11
C SER A 170 -3.07 6.15 -13.45
N LEU A 171 -3.48 5.98 -14.71
CA LEU A 171 -4.13 4.75 -15.19
C LEU A 171 -3.13 3.61 -15.28
N ALA A 172 -1.95 3.88 -15.85
CA ALA A 172 -0.87 2.90 -15.94
C ALA A 172 -0.44 2.41 -14.54
N ASP A 173 -0.20 3.33 -13.60
CA ASP A 173 0.17 2.99 -12.23
C ASP A 173 -0.97 2.21 -11.53
N ALA A 174 -2.24 2.49 -11.83
CA ALA A 174 -3.37 1.75 -11.26
C ALA A 174 -3.44 0.31 -11.78
N ILE A 175 -3.20 0.09 -13.07
CA ILE A 175 -3.17 -1.25 -13.67
C ILE A 175 -1.97 -2.03 -13.15
N SER A 176 -0.78 -1.41 -13.06
CA SER A 176 0.41 -2.05 -12.49
C SER A 176 0.19 -2.51 -11.05
N ARG A 177 -0.38 -1.63 -10.19
CA ARG A 177 -0.77 -2.02 -8.83
C ARG A 177 -1.79 -3.15 -8.81
N GLY A 178 -2.75 -3.15 -9.74
CA GLY A 178 -3.71 -4.25 -9.92
C GLY A 178 -3.01 -5.57 -10.25
N GLY A 179 -2.05 -5.54 -11.17
CA GLY A 179 -1.22 -6.70 -11.55
C GLY A 179 -0.41 -7.25 -10.38
N GLU A 180 0.24 -6.38 -9.60
CA GLU A 180 0.98 -6.77 -8.39
C GLU A 180 0.05 -7.38 -7.32
N ASN A 181 -1.11 -6.76 -7.09
CA ASN A 181 -2.07 -7.22 -6.09
C ASN A 181 -2.71 -8.56 -6.45
N LEU A 182 -2.93 -8.85 -7.72
CA LEU A 182 -3.55 -10.10 -8.17
C LEU A 182 -2.53 -11.24 -8.32
N SER A 183 -1.30 -10.93 -8.75
CA SER A 183 -0.21 -11.91 -8.84
C SER A 183 0.34 -12.34 -7.48
N SER A 184 0.29 -11.47 -6.47
CA SER A 184 0.70 -11.81 -5.10
C SER A 184 -0.31 -12.64 -4.31
N ARG A 185 -1.56 -12.75 -4.79
CA ARG A 185 -2.58 -13.61 -4.17
C ARG A 185 -2.32 -15.08 -4.46
N THR A 186 -2.59 -15.92 -3.48
CA THR A 186 -2.55 -17.38 -3.67
C THR A 186 -3.84 -17.84 -4.35
N TRP A 187 -3.70 -18.54 -5.47
CA TRP A 187 -4.80 -19.15 -6.22
C TRP A 187 -4.65 -20.67 -6.20
N GLU A 188 -5.76 -21.40 -6.06
CA GLU A 188 -5.73 -22.88 -6.04
C GLU A 188 -5.42 -23.44 -7.44
N HIS A 189 -6.03 -22.86 -8.46
CA HIS A 189 -5.72 -23.16 -9.86
C HIS A 189 -5.36 -21.89 -10.66
N PRO A 190 -4.46 -21.99 -11.67
CA PRO A 190 -4.15 -20.86 -12.56
C PRO A 190 -5.38 -20.27 -13.24
N ASP A 191 -6.38 -21.11 -13.55
CA ASP A 191 -7.63 -20.70 -14.19
C ASP A 191 -8.51 -19.85 -13.25
N ASP A 192 -8.34 -19.93 -11.92
CA ASP A 192 -9.14 -19.19 -10.95
C ASP A 192 -8.83 -17.69 -11.00
N LEU A 193 -7.56 -17.33 -11.23
CA LEU A 193 -7.16 -15.95 -11.46
C LEU A 193 -7.87 -15.38 -12.69
N ILE A 194 -7.89 -16.13 -13.79
CA ILE A 194 -8.54 -15.72 -15.05
C ILE A 194 -10.05 -15.53 -14.82
N ARG A 195 -10.71 -16.52 -14.19
CA ARG A 195 -12.14 -16.45 -13.86
C ARG A 195 -12.44 -15.27 -12.95
N TYR A 196 -11.59 -15.01 -11.96
CA TYR A 196 -11.75 -13.86 -11.07
C TYR A 196 -11.70 -12.54 -11.83
N ILE A 197 -10.72 -12.37 -12.72
CA ILE A 197 -10.56 -11.15 -13.53
C ILE A 197 -11.82 -10.92 -14.39
N TYR A 198 -12.29 -11.93 -15.12
CA TYR A 198 -13.47 -11.81 -15.97
C TYR A 198 -14.75 -11.55 -15.19
N ARG A 199 -14.96 -12.24 -14.07
CA ARG A 199 -16.12 -12.00 -13.20
C ARG A 199 -16.08 -10.61 -12.59
N PHE A 200 -14.91 -10.13 -12.21
CA PHE A 200 -14.77 -8.80 -11.61
C PHE A 200 -14.95 -7.69 -12.64
N ALA A 201 -14.37 -7.83 -13.83
CA ALA A 201 -14.38 -6.79 -14.85
C ALA A 201 -15.67 -6.80 -15.71
N LEU A 202 -16.18 -7.98 -16.06
CA LEU A 202 -17.30 -8.15 -17.00
C LEU A 202 -18.54 -8.77 -16.35
N SER A 203 -18.51 -9.12 -15.06
CA SER A 203 -19.63 -9.76 -14.35
C SER A 203 -20.13 -11.06 -14.98
N ARG A 204 -19.27 -11.74 -15.76
CA ARG A 204 -19.54 -13.04 -16.39
C ARG A 204 -18.33 -13.97 -16.31
N ASP A 205 -18.55 -15.26 -16.50
CA ASP A 205 -17.46 -16.21 -16.69
C ASP A 205 -16.78 -15.99 -18.07
N PRO A 206 -15.47 -16.30 -18.17
CA PRO A 206 -14.78 -16.29 -19.45
C PRO A 206 -15.35 -17.38 -20.36
N LEU A 207 -15.44 -17.07 -21.66
CA LEU A 207 -15.73 -18.04 -22.70
C LEU A 207 -14.54 -19.02 -22.85
N GLU A 208 -14.77 -20.20 -23.43
CA GLU A 208 -13.72 -21.22 -23.57
C GLU A 208 -12.50 -20.73 -24.37
N ASN A 209 -12.74 -19.94 -25.42
CA ASN A 209 -11.68 -19.32 -26.22
C ASN A 209 -10.92 -18.23 -25.45
N GLU A 210 -11.61 -17.42 -24.66
CA GLU A 210 -11.02 -16.38 -23.81
C GLU A 210 -10.12 -17.00 -22.73
N LEU A 211 -10.63 -18.06 -22.07
CA LEU A 211 -9.88 -18.79 -21.06
C LEU A 211 -8.63 -19.44 -21.66
N ALA A 212 -8.74 -20.10 -22.81
CA ALA A 212 -7.59 -20.70 -23.49
C ALA A 212 -6.54 -19.65 -23.87
N THR A 213 -6.97 -18.52 -24.44
CA THR A 213 -6.04 -17.45 -24.87
C THR A 213 -5.27 -16.85 -23.70
N VAL A 214 -5.94 -16.56 -22.59
CA VAL A 214 -5.28 -15.99 -21.41
C VAL A 214 -4.38 -17.03 -20.73
N ARG A 215 -4.80 -18.30 -20.72
CA ARG A 215 -3.99 -19.40 -20.18
C ARG A 215 -2.69 -19.59 -20.95
N ASP A 216 -2.74 -19.51 -22.28
CA ASP A 216 -1.56 -19.64 -23.13
C ASP A 216 -0.59 -18.46 -22.98
N TYR A 217 -1.10 -17.29 -22.58
CA TYR A 217 -0.29 -16.09 -22.34
C TYR A 217 0.37 -16.09 -20.95
N PHE A 218 -0.25 -16.67 -19.92
CA PHE A 218 0.29 -16.66 -18.56
C PHE A 218 1.45 -17.64 -18.36
N SER A 219 2.52 -17.15 -17.74
CA SER A 219 3.55 -18.00 -17.13
C SER A 219 2.99 -18.72 -15.89
N THR A 220 3.64 -19.82 -15.48
CA THR A 220 3.31 -20.50 -14.21
C THR A 220 4.48 -20.34 -13.22
N PRO A 221 4.39 -19.46 -12.22
CA PRO A 221 3.29 -18.55 -11.86
C PRO A 221 3.22 -17.28 -12.73
N ALA A 222 2.03 -16.67 -12.81
CA ALA A 222 1.81 -15.47 -13.61
C ALA A 222 2.54 -14.27 -13.02
N THR A 223 3.23 -13.50 -13.85
CA THR A 223 3.96 -12.31 -13.43
C THR A 223 3.03 -11.10 -13.28
N ALA A 224 3.42 -10.11 -12.46
CA ALA A 224 2.65 -8.89 -12.28
C ALA A 224 2.39 -8.14 -13.61
N THR A 225 3.36 -8.17 -14.53
CA THR A 225 3.27 -7.55 -15.86
C THR A 225 2.27 -8.29 -16.76
N GLU A 226 2.30 -9.62 -16.80
CA GLU A 226 1.33 -10.40 -17.58
C GLU A 226 -0.11 -10.15 -17.11
N VAL A 227 -0.33 -10.07 -15.79
CA VAL A 227 -1.65 -9.76 -15.25
C VAL A 227 -2.08 -8.33 -15.60
N ALA A 228 -1.16 -7.37 -15.52
CA ALA A 228 -1.41 -5.99 -15.93
C ALA A 228 -1.81 -5.89 -17.42
N ASP A 229 -1.13 -6.63 -18.30
CA ASP A 229 -1.41 -6.65 -19.74
C ASP A 229 -2.80 -7.23 -20.02
N VAL A 230 -3.21 -8.29 -19.33
CA VAL A 230 -4.57 -8.85 -19.45
C VAL A 230 -5.64 -7.88 -18.94
N LEU A 231 -5.39 -7.20 -17.81
CA LEU A 231 -6.29 -6.16 -17.30
C LEU A 231 -6.47 -5.03 -18.32
N TRP A 232 -5.38 -4.60 -18.95
CA TRP A 232 -5.41 -3.60 -20.02
C TRP A 232 -6.22 -4.09 -21.22
N ALA A 233 -5.97 -5.31 -21.69
CA ALA A 233 -6.67 -5.89 -22.83
C ALA A 233 -8.19 -5.95 -22.59
N ILE A 234 -8.62 -6.41 -21.41
CA ILE A 234 -10.05 -6.46 -21.04
C ILE A 234 -10.64 -5.05 -20.97
N MET A 235 -9.92 -4.10 -20.38
CA MET A 235 -10.39 -2.71 -20.28
C MET A 235 -10.62 -2.07 -21.67
N MET A 236 -9.83 -2.45 -22.67
CA MET A 236 -9.98 -1.97 -24.04
C MET A 236 -11.10 -2.66 -24.83
N THR A 237 -11.76 -3.68 -24.27
CA THR A 237 -12.88 -4.35 -24.95
C THR A 237 -14.14 -3.50 -24.94
N PRO A 238 -14.98 -3.59 -25.99
CA PRO A 238 -16.30 -2.98 -25.99
C PRO A 238 -17.16 -3.45 -24.83
N ASP A 239 -17.08 -4.75 -24.46
CA ASP A 239 -17.83 -5.33 -23.36
C ASP A 239 -17.58 -4.58 -22.05
N PHE A 240 -16.32 -4.26 -21.74
CA PHE A 240 -15.97 -3.49 -20.55
C PHE A 240 -16.47 -2.04 -20.61
N MET A 241 -16.33 -1.41 -21.78
CA MET A 241 -16.70 0.00 -21.98
C MET A 241 -18.21 0.23 -22.05
N ILE A 242 -19.01 -0.80 -22.36
CA ILE A 242 -20.47 -0.73 -22.54
C ILE A 242 -21.23 -1.16 -21.28
N VAL A 243 -20.56 -1.71 -20.25
CA VAL A 243 -21.22 -1.99 -18.96
C VAL A 243 -21.83 -0.70 -18.41
N ARG A 244 -23.16 -0.61 -18.47
CA ARG A 244 -23.98 0.49 -17.94
C ARG A 244 -24.25 0.33 -16.46
#